data_AF-A0A1G9P3N5-F1
#
_entry.id   AF-A0A1G9P3N5-F1
#
_cell.length_a   1.000
_cell.length_b   1.000
_cell.length_c   1.000
_cell.angle_alpha   90.00
_cell.angle_beta   90.00
_cell.angle_gamma   90.00
#
_symmetry.space_group_name_H-M   'P 1'
#
loop_
_entity.id
_entity.type
_entity.pdbx_description
1 polymer ?
#
loop_
_entity_poly.entity_id
_entity_poly.type
_entity_poly.pdbx_seq_one_letter_code
_entity_poly.pdbx_strand_id
1 'polypeptide(L)'
;MTPEQQRHQAQLAFVASGADLIVGRAADCPLPAERLAAIEGGEPYVRQRFPGGLTAHVYRIEADGRHWTLKRARERCLVQNVDGQTSFLNEVQRRADLQALKARPGMAEALSAVVDTCYASFRQGIILSPWIDGEQVRAWDERRLLELFDALRVLVTNGLFEWDLCPGNLLDDGHIRLFDFGYMYRFDPLTAFNSNGTATPQMHAAERFETRNYFAWLLGLEQRSETEALEAFRLEKSIALDCYRHLRHDLLGRGANATVNDWLSGIIDRWQNALDNGLDGLYLAEAWRSHRIDLADDLGGQTCTPLTLARIDWLEQAVHRHYPDLRRLDAFALEDGEPTAEALLSELREARKQAEAWQV
;
A
#
# COMPACT_ATOMS: atom_id res chain seq x y z
N MET A 1 0.13 14.32 21.48
CA MET A 1 0.99 13.40 20.72
C MET A 1 0.12 12.73 19.68
N THR A 2 0.48 12.84 18.40
CA THR A 2 -0.28 12.22 17.30
C THR A 2 -0.20 10.69 17.40
N PRO A 3 -1.14 9.93 16.79
CA PRO A 3 -1.05 8.47 16.73
C PRO A 3 0.29 7.96 16.16
N GLU A 4 0.81 8.64 15.15
CA GLU A 4 2.13 8.37 14.58
C GLU A 4 3.27 8.54 15.59
N GLN A 5 3.30 9.65 16.32
CA GLN A 5 4.33 9.88 17.34
C GLN A 5 4.27 8.82 18.47
N GLN A 6 3.07 8.40 18.86
CA GLN A 6 2.89 7.33 19.84
C GLN A 6 3.43 5.99 19.31
N ARG A 7 3.13 5.67 18.04
CA ARG A 7 3.66 4.49 17.34
C ARG A 7 5.18 4.51 17.31
N HIS A 8 5.78 5.60 16.86
CA HIS A 8 7.24 5.78 16.82
C HIS A 8 7.87 5.57 18.19
N GLN A 9 7.30 6.20 19.23
CA GLN A 9 7.80 6.05 20.59
C GLN A 9 7.75 4.59 21.06
N ALA A 10 6.63 3.88 20.81
CA ALA A 10 6.47 2.49 21.19
C ALA A 10 7.44 1.56 20.45
N GLN A 11 7.64 1.76 19.15
CA GLN A 11 8.58 0.98 18.34
C GLN A 11 10.01 1.21 18.79
N LEU A 12 10.43 2.46 18.99
CA LEU A 12 11.78 2.78 19.48
C LEU A 12 12.03 2.21 20.88
N ALA A 13 11.04 2.29 21.77
CA ALA A 13 11.12 1.66 23.09
C ALA A 13 11.29 0.14 23.01
N PHE A 14 10.56 -0.53 22.10
CA PHE A 14 10.71 -1.96 21.88
C PHE A 14 12.11 -2.31 21.35
N VAL A 15 12.61 -1.57 20.36
CA VAL A 15 13.97 -1.76 19.84
C VAL A 15 15.00 -1.66 20.97
N ALA A 16 14.90 -0.60 21.79
CA ALA A 16 15.80 -0.34 22.92
C ALA A 16 15.71 -1.40 24.03
N SER A 17 14.57 -2.08 24.17
CA SER A 17 14.37 -3.08 25.24
C SER A 17 15.25 -4.33 25.13
N GLY A 18 15.84 -4.60 23.96
CA GLY A 18 16.57 -5.85 23.71
C GLY A 18 15.65 -7.07 23.50
N ALA A 19 14.34 -6.95 23.68
CA ALA A 19 13.40 -8.06 23.52
C ALA A 19 13.32 -8.55 22.08
N ASP A 20 13.05 -9.84 21.90
CA ASP A 20 12.71 -10.44 20.62
C ASP A 20 11.19 -10.54 20.45
N LEU A 21 10.75 -10.45 19.20
CA LEU A 21 9.39 -10.76 18.79
C LEU A 21 9.45 -11.92 17.82
N ILE A 22 8.82 -13.04 18.20
CA ILE A 22 8.83 -14.28 17.44
C ILE A 22 7.42 -14.60 16.96
N VAL A 23 7.31 -15.01 15.70
CA VAL A 23 6.09 -15.46 15.04
C VAL A 23 6.32 -16.88 14.55
N GLY A 24 5.36 -17.79 14.76
CA GLY A 24 5.53 -19.22 14.44
C GLY A 24 6.55 -19.93 15.34
N ARG A 25 7.10 -21.06 14.86
CA ARG A 25 8.08 -21.86 15.62
C ARG A 25 9.30 -22.15 14.76
N ALA A 26 10.49 -22.02 15.33
CA ALA A 26 11.74 -22.31 14.62
C ALA A 26 11.83 -23.77 14.13
N ALA A 27 11.15 -24.70 14.80
CA ALA A 27 11.08 -26.11 14.40
C ALA A 27 10.24 -26.34 13.13
N ASP A 28 9.42 -25.37 12.71
CA ASP A 28 8.64 -25.44 11.48
C ASP A 28 9.44 -24.92 10.26
N CYS A 29 10.63 -24.35 10.48
CA CYS A 29 11.53 -23.91 9.41
C CYS A 29 12.16 -25.11 8.69
N PRO A 30 12.35 -25.04 7.36
CA PRO A 30 12.99 -26.11 6.58
C PRO A 30 14.52 -26.16 6.77
N LEU A 31 15.10 -25.15 7.42
CA LEU A 31 16.50 -25.06 7.81
C LEU A 31 16.58 -24.40 9.20
N PRO A 32 17.64 -24.66 10.00
CA PRO A 32 17.83 -23.98 11.28
C PRO A 32 17.77 -22.46 11.13
N ALA A 33 17.11 -21.77 12.07
CA ALA A 33 16.88 -20.33 11.99
C ALA A 33 18.19 -19.53 11.93
N GLU A 34 19.22 -19.97 12.65
CA GLU A 34 20.56 -19.38 12.64
C GLU A 34 21.20 -19.48 11.26
N ARG A 35 20.96 -20.61 10.56
CA ARG A 35 21.44 -20.81 9.18
C ARG A 35 20.69 -19.91 8.21
N LEU A 36 19.38 -19.72 8.39
CA LEU A 36 18.59 -18.80 7.58
C LEU A 36 19.08 -17.36 7.75
N ALA A 37 19.34 -16.93 8.98
CA ALA A 37 19.89 -15.59 9.27
C ALA A 37 21.28 -15.37 8.64
N ALA A 38 22.09 -16.42 8.51
CA ALA A 38 23.44 -16.32 7.95
C ALA A 38 23.50 -16.34 6.41
N ILE A 39 22.38 -16.48 5.68
CA ILE A 39 22.40 -16.62 4.21
C ILE A 39 22.94 -15.38 3.51
N GLU A 40 23.92 -15.56 2.62
CA GLU A 40 24.50 -14.49 1.80
C GLU A 40 24.08 -14.57 0.33
N GLY A 41 23.71 -15.77 -0.14
CA GLY A 41 23.16 -16.04 -1.47
C GLY A 41 23.98 -17.01 -2.33
N GLY A 42 25.18 -17.42 -1.88
CA GLY A 42 26.04 -18.38 -2.59
C GLY A 42 25.76 -19.85 -2.24
N GLU A 43 24.83 -20.10 -1.32
CA GLU A 43 24.51 -21.42 -0.82
C GLU A 43 23.74 -22.25 -1.86
N PRO A 44 23.94 -23.58 -1.93
CA PRO A 44 23.39 -24.42 -3.01
C PRO A 44 21.85 -24.52 -3.01
N TYR A 45 21.20 -24.18 -1.90
CA TYR A 45 19.74 -24.13 -1.76
C TYR A 45 19.15 -22.74 -2.02
N VAL A 46 19.98 -21.71 -2.24
CA VAL A 46 19.50 -20.39 -2.69
C VAL A 46 19.32 -20.47 -4.21
N ARG A 47 18.11 -20.17 -4.67
CA ARG A 47 17.77 -20.18 -6.11
C ARG A 47 17.83 -18.79 -6.72
N GLN A 48 17.50 -17.77 -5.93
CA GLN A 48 17.48 -16.40 -6.41
C GLN A 48 17.71 -15.43 -5.26
N ARG A 49 18.43 -14.34 -5.54
CA ARG A 49 18.60 -13.20 -4.66
C ARG A 49 17.96 -11.97 -5.29
N PHE A 50 17.20 -11.24 -4.48
CA PHE A 50 16.58 -9.96 -4.84
C PHE A 50 17.25 -8.85 -4.02
N PRO A 51 18.23 -8.12 -4.60
CA PRO A 51 19.02 -7.14 -3.85
C PRO A 51 18.31 -5.78 -3.65
N GLY A 52 17.15 -5.56 -4.28
CA GLY A 52 16.53 -4.24 -4.41
C GLY A 52 15.81 -3.69 -3.16
N GLY A 53 15.61 -4.48 -2.11
CA GLY A 53 14.91 -3.98 -0.91
C GLY A 53 15.73 -2.96 -0.13
N LEU A 54 15.12 -1.83 0.26
CA LEU A 54 15.80 -0.76 1.03
C LEU A 54 16.07 -1.14 2.49
N THR A 55 15.26 -2.03 3.05
CA THR A 55 15.28 -2.40 4.47
C THR A 55 15.73 -3.85 4.69
N ALA A 56 15.61 -4.70 3.66
CA ALA A 56 15.90 -6.12 3.74
C ALA A 56 16.47 -6.67 2.42
N HIS A 57 17.18 -7.79 2.53
CA HIS A 57 17.50 -8.69 1.43
C HIS A 57 16.41 -9.75 1.32
N VAL A 58 16.00 -10.08 0.08
CA VAL A 58 15.03 -11.16 -0.15
C VAL A 58 15.68 -12.28 -0.96
N TYR A 59 15.41 -13.52 -0.55
CA TYR A 59 15.94 -14.73 -1.17
C TYR A 59 14.82 -15.71 -1.46
N ARG A 60 14.87 -16.35 -2.62
CA ARG A 60 14.15 -17.61 -2.88
C ARG A 60 15.06 -18.75 -2.48
N ILE A 61 14.64 -19.54 -1.50
CA ILE A 61 15.35 -20.74 -1.08
C ILE A 61 14.53 -21.98 -1.44
N GLU A 62 15.20 -23.10 -1.69
CA GLU A 62 14.60 -24.41 -1.89
C GLU A 62 15.07 -25.36 -0.80
N ALA A 63 14.15 -25.84 0.03
CA ALA A 63 14.44 -26.78 1.10
C ALA A 63 13.21 -27.64 1.37
N ASP A 64 13.43 -28.91 1.72
CA ASP A 64 12.39 -29.94 1.90
C ASP A 64 11.44 -30.08 0.70
N GLY A 65 11.98 -29.93 -0.52
CA GLY A 65 11.23 -30.04 -1.77
C GLY A 65 10.23 -28.89 -2.02
N ARG A 66 10.36 -27.78 -1.28
CA ARG A 66 9.50 -26.59 -1.41
C ARG A 66 10.33 -25.33 -1.61
N HIS A 67 9.71 -24.32 -2.21
CA HIS A 67 10.30 -22.98 -2.26
C HIS A 67 9.77 -22.10 -1.13
N TRP A 68 10.66 -21.25 -0.62
CA TRP A 68 10.36 -20.30 0.42
C TRP A 68 10.91 -18.92 0.08
N THR A 69 10.23 -17.90 0.58
CA THR A 69 10.71 -16.52 0.60
C THR A 69 11.33 -16.25 1.95
N LEU A 70 12.64 -15.99 1.97
CA LEU A 70 13.34 -15.49 3.13
C LEU A 70 13.60 -14.00 2.96
N LYS A 71 13.00 -13.18 3.83
CA LYS A 71 13.33 -11.77 3.99
C LYS A 71 14.27 -11.62 5.18
N ARG A 72 15.48 -11.14 4.94
CA ARG A 72 16.50 -10.88 5.97
C ARG A 72 16.72 -9.39 6.11
N ALA A 73 16.57 -8.84 7.31
CA ALA A 73 16.87 -7.45 7.60
C ALA A 73 18.30 -7.09 7.17
N ARG A 74 18.49 -5.89 6.63
CA ARG A 74 19.83 -5.37 6.38
C ARG A 74 20.52 -5.05 7.70
N GLU A 75 21.83 -5.21 7.72
CA GLU A 75 22.68 -4.77 8.83
C GLU A 75 22.59 -3.25 9.00
N ARG A 76 22.41 -2.53 7.88
CA ARG A 76 22.11 -1.09 7.85
C ARG A 76 20.92 -0.81 6.94
N CYS A 77 19.82 -0.35 7.53
CA CYS A 77 18.66 0.13 6.77
C CYS A 77 19.05 1.35 5.93
N LEU A 78 18.62 1.39 4.66
CA LEU A 78 18.89 2.50 3.75
C LEU A 78 17.91 3.66 3.95
N VAL A 79 16.72 3.39 4.50
CA VAL A 79 15.73 4.43 4.84
C VAL A 79 16.04 5.00 6.23
N GLN A 80 16.29 6.31 6.29
CA GLN A 80 16.82 6.95 7.51
C GLN A 80 15.75 7.51 8.46
N ASN A 81 14.50 7.65 8.02
CA ASN A 81 13.41 8.10 8.88
C ASN A 81 12.99 6.99 9.89
N VAL A 82 12.21 7.35 10.90
CA VAL A 82 11.83 6.42 11.98
C VAL A 82 11.03 5.22 11.46
N ASP A 83 10.07 5.45 10.56
CA ASP A 83 9.27 4.36 9.97
C ASP A 83 10.15 3.39 9.19
N GLY A 84 11.11 3.89 8.40
CA GLY A 84 12.08 3.07 7.67
C GLY A 84 12.98 2.25 8.58
N GLN A 85 13.53 2.87 9.64
CA GLN A 85 14.39 2.19 10.61
C GLN A 85 13.63 1.13 11.43
N THR A 86 12.34 1.34 11.67
CA THR A 86 11.49 0.42 12.43
C THR A 86 10.65 -0.50 11.55
N SER A 87 10.72 -0.39 10.23
CA SER A 87 9.90 -1.13 9.27
C SER A 87 9.98 -2.64 9.44
N PHE A 88 11.17 -3.20 9.70
CA PHE A 88 11.33 -4.64 9.91
C PHE A 88 10.66 -5.10 11.21
N LEU A 89 10.82 -4.34 12.31
CA LEU A 89 10.06 -4.60 13.55
C LEU A 89 8.56 -4.53 13.28
N ASN A 90 8.11 -3.49 12.58
CA ASN A 90 6.72 -3.30 12.26
C ASN A 90 6.18 -4.48 11.43
N GLU A 91 6.92 -4.95 10.43
CA GLU A 91 6.50 -6.12 9.65
C GLU A 91 6.34 -7.35 10.54
N VAL A 92 7.30 -7.65 11.44
CA VAL A 92 7.18 -8.79 12.36
C VAL A 92 5.96 -8.63 13.29
N GLN A 93 5.69 -7.42 13.79
CA GLN A 93 4.47 -7.12 14.55
C GLN A 93 3.20 -7.37 13.73
N ARG A 94 3.19 -6.95 12.46
CA ARG A 94 2.05 -7.17 11.56
C ARG A 94 1.88 -8.64 11.20
N ARG A 95 2.97 -9.40 10.99
CA ARG A 95 2.89 -10.87 10.83
C ARG A 95 2.27 -11.53 12.07
N ALA A 96 2.63 -11.08 13.27
CA ALA A 96 2.03 -11.58 14.51
C ALA A 96 0.52 -11.27 14.59
N ASP A 97 0.14 -10.02 14.30
CA ASP A 97 -1.28 -9.59 14.26
C ASP A 97 -2.08 -10.42 13.24
N LEU A 98 -1.54 -10.61 12.03
CA LEU A 98 -2.16 -11.38 10.95
C LEU A 98 -2.26 -12.87 11.28
N GLN A 99 -1.24 -13.47 11.90
CA GLN A 99 -1.29 -14.87 12.34
C GLN A 99 -2.39 -15.06 13.40
N ALA A 100 -2.45 -14.17 14.39
CA ALA A 100 -3.49 -14.20 15.42
C ALA A 100 -4.89 -14.00 14.82
N LEU A 101 -5.01 -13.16 13.79
CA LEU A 101 -6.26 -12.92 13.09
C LEU A 101 -6.70 -14.16 12.28
N LYS A 102 -5.80 -14.76 11.49
CA LYS A 102 -6.07 -15.99 10.72
C LYS A 102 -6.41 -17.20 11.58
N ALA A 103 -5.98 -17.23 12.84
CA ALA A 103 -6.36 -18.28 13.78
C ALA A 103 -7.83 -18.20 14.24
N ARG A 104 -8.55 -17.10 13.97
CA ARG A 104 -9.97 -16.97 14.28
C ARG A 104 -10.84 -17.71 13.25
N PRO A 105 -12.01 -18.25 13.64
CA PRO A 105 -12.90 -18.94 12.71
C PRO A 105 -13.24 -18.09 11.46
N GLY A 106 -13.12 -18.69 10.27
CA GLY A 106 -13.40 -18.04 8.98
C GLY A 106 -12.35 -17.03 8.48
N MET A 107 -11.42 -16.58 9.35
CA MET A 107 -10.47 -15.54 8.97
C MET A 107 -9.32 -16.03 8.09
N ALA A 108 -8.96 -17.31 8.16
CA ALA A 108 -7.93 -17.88 7.28
C ALA A 108 -8.34 -17.79 5.80
N GLU A 109 -9.62 -18.07 5.50
CA GLU A 109 -10.17 -17.98 4.15
C GLU A 109 -10.35 -16.51 3.71
N ALA A 110 -10.91 -15.68 4.60
CA ALA A 110 -11.10 -14.25 4.34
C ALA A 110 -9.78 -13.48 4.14
N LEU A 111 -8.66 -13.99 4.65
CA LEU A 111 -7.31 -13.44 4.48
C LEU A 111 -6.43 -14.33 3.61
N SER A 112 -7.03 -15.14 2.73
CA SER A 112 -6.29 -15.98 1.79
C SER A 112 -5.39 -15.16 0.86
N ALA A 113 -5.77 -13.92 0.54
CA ALA A 113 -4.95 -12.99 -0.23
C ALA A 113 -3.70 -12.51 0.53
N VAL A 114 -3.63 -12.63 1.86
CA VAL A 114 -2.46 -12.24 2.64
C VAL A 114 -1.50 -13.43 2.73
N VAL A 115 -0.21 -13.26 2.43
CA VAL A 115 0.76 -14.35 2.54
C VAL A 115 0.89 -14.86 3.99
N ASP A 116 1.07 -16.16 4.16
CA ASP A 116 1.32 -16.77 5.47
C ASP A 116 2.75 -16.50 5.98
N THR A 117 2.93 -16.60 7.29
CA THR A 117 4.25 -16.57 7.93
C THR A 117 4.51 -17.92 8.57
N CYS A 118 5.60 -18.56 8.15
CA CYS A 118 6.09 -19.79 8.77
C CYS A 118 6.85 -19.47 10.05
N TYR A 119 7.78 -18.52 9.96
CA TYR A 119 8.59 -18.08 11.09
C TYR A 119 9.03 -16.64 10.91
N ALA A 120 9.11 -15.89 12.00
CA ALA A 120 9.84 -14.63 12.03
C ALA A 120 10.49 -14.43 13.38
N SER A 121 11.66 -13.79 13.40
CA SER A 121 12.30 -13.28 14.61
C SER A 121 12.87 -11.90 14.32
N PHE A 122 12.49 -10.94 15.16
CA PHE A 122 12.99 -9.58 15.05
C PHE A 122 14.50 -9.52 15.31
N ARG A 123 15.00 -10.23 16.34
CA ARG A 123 16.43 -10.20 16.72
C ARG A 123 17.32 -11.01 15.80
N GLN A 124 16.82 -12.13 15.26
CA GLN A 124 17.54 -12.86 14.21
C GLN A 124 17.45 -12.14 12.86
N GLY A 125 16.58 -11.14 12.73
CA GLY A 125 16.46 -10.34 11.51
C GLY A 125 15.90 -11.13 10.34
N ILE A 126 15.02 -12.10 10.56
CA ILE A 126 14.46 -12.94 9.49
C ILE A 126 12.93 -13.07 9.54
N ILE A 127 12.32 -13.11 8.36
CA ILE A 127 10.94 -13.49 8.12
C ILE A 127 10.95 -14.56 7.02
N LEU A 128 10.32 -15.69 7.29
CA LEU A 128 10.17 -16.82 6.38
C LEU A 128 8.69 -17.02 6.04
N SER A 129 8.39 -17.00 4.75
CA SER A 129 7.05 -17.23 4.21
C SER A 129 7.11 -18.27 3.09
N PRO A 130 6.01 -18.97 2.77
CA PRO A 130 5.93 -19.76 1.55
C PRO A 130 6.27 -18.89 0.32
N TRP A 131 6.92 -19.49 -0.68
CA TRP A 131 7.15 -18.81 -1.95
C TRP A 131 5.83 -18.58 -2.68
N ILE A 132 5.63 -17.38 -3.20
CA ILE A 132 4.50 -17.05 -4.07
C ILE A 132 4.94 -17.32 -5.50
N ASP A 133 4.34 -18.32 -6.14
CA ASP A 133 4.60 -18.62 -7.56
C ASP A 133 3.69 -17.77 -8.45
N GLY A 134 3.84 -16.45 -8.32
CA GLY A 134 3.00 -15.46 -8.98
C GLY A 134 3.80 -14.40 -9.70
N GLU A 135 3.09 -13.64 -10.53
CA GLU A 135 3.67 -12.56 -11.34
C GLU A 135 3.19 -11.20 -10.85
N GLN A 136 3.94 -10.15 -11.18
CA GLN A 136 3.50 -8.78 -10.92
C GLN A 136 2.20 -8.49 -11.69
N VAL A 137 1.24 -7.86 -11.03
CA VAL A 137 -0.01 -7.46 -11.68
C VAL A 137 0.24 -6.31 -12.66
N ARG A 138 0.00 -6.59 -13.94
CA ARG A 138 0.16 -5.63 -15.04
C ARG A 138 -1.17 -5.10 -15.60
N ALA A 139 -2.28 -5.72 -15.21
CA ALA A 139 -3.62 -5.32 -15.63
C ALA A 139 -4.65 -5.71 -14.58
N TRP A 140 -5.64 -4.85 -14.40
CA TRP A 140 -6.69 -5.00 -13.39
C TRP A 140 -8.01 -5.36 -14.06
N ASP A 141 -8.39 -6.63 -13.90
CA ASP A 141 -9.71 -7.14 -14.28
C ASP A 141 -10.63 -7.20 -13.05
N GLU A 142 -11.89 -7.55 -13.30
CA GLU A 142 -12.92 -7.65 -12.25
C GLU A 142 -12.51 -8.61 -11.12
N ARG A 143 -11.93 -9.78 -11.44
CA ARG A 143 -11.49 -10.75 -10.42
C ARG A 143 -10.45 -10.15 -9.50
N ARG A 144 -9.39 -9.56 -10.06
CA ARG A 144 -8.29 -8.98 -9.27
C ARG A 144 -8.78 -7.84 -8.39
N LEU A 145 -9.67 -7.00 -8.91
CA LEU A 145 -10.28 -5.91 -8.14
C LEU A 145 -11.12 -6.46 -6.99
N LEU A 146 -12.02 -7.42 -7.24
CA LEU A 146 -12.83 -8.05 -6.19
C LEU A 146 -11.97 -8.67 -5.08
N GLU A 147 -10.98 -9.50 -5.44
CA GLU A 147 -10.08 -10.15 -4.47
C GLU A 147 -9.29 -9.12 -3.63
N LEU A 148 -8.79 -8.06 -4.28
CA LEU A 148 -8.08 -7.00 -3.58
C LEU A 148 -8.99 -6.23 -2.63
N PHE A 149 -10.16 -5.79 -3.09
CA PHE A 149 -11.10 -5.00 -2.28
C PHE A 149 -11.66 -5.81 -1.10
N ASP A 150 -11.89 -7.10 -1.28
CA ASP A 150 -12.27 -7.98 -0.17
C ASP A 150 -11.15 -8.09 0.87
N ALA A 151 -9.91 -8.30 0.44
CA ALA A 151 -8.76 -8.35 1.36
C ALA A 151 -8.60 -7.01 2.12
N LEU A 152 -8.69 -5.88 1.43
CA LEU A 152 -8.61 -4.55 2.02
C LEU A 152 -9.73 -4.30 3.03
N ARG A 153 -10.98 -4.66 2.71
CA ARG A 153 -12.11 -4.55 3.65
C ARG A 153 -11.84 -5.34 4.92
N VAL A 154 -11.37 -6.58 4.79
CA VAL A 154 -11.09 -7.46 5.94
C VAL A 154 -9.98 -6.87 6.81
N LEU A 155 -8.91 -6.34 6.21
CA LEU A 155 -7.81 -5.67 6.93
C LEU A 155 -8.30 -4.43 7.67
N VAL A 156 -8.97 -3.50 6.98
CA VAL A 156 -9.48 -2.25 7.54
C VAL A 156 -10.46 -2.51 8.67
N THR A 157 -11.39 -3.45 8.46
CA THR A 157 -12.38 -3.84 9.47
C THR A 157 -11.71 -4.37 10.73
N ASN A 158 -10.55 -5.02 10.62
CA ASN A 158 -9.79 -5.53 11.76
C ASN A 158 -8.73 -4.55 12.29
N GLY A 159 -8.77 -3.29 11.85
CA GLY A 159 -7.89 -2.23 12.36
C GLY A 159 -6.47 -2.34 11.85
N LEU A 160 -6.27 -2.85 10.63
CA LEU A 160 -5.00 -2.88 9.92
C LEU A 160 -5.10 -2.02 8.65
N PHE A 161 -4.20 -1.05 8.52
CA PHE A 161 -4.16 -0.12 7.39
C PHE A 161 -2.82 -0.21 6.68
N GLU A 162 -2.82 -0.55 5.39
CA GLU A 162 -1.63 -0.61 4.54
C GLU A 162 -1.39 0.74 3.86
N TRP A 163 -0.22 1.34 4.08
CA TRP A 163 0.17 2.60 3.46
C TRP A 163 0.94 2.43 2.15
N ASP A 164 1.58 1.29 1.96
CA ASP A 164 2.54 1.01 0.88
C ASP A 164 2.02 -0.03 -0.10
N LEU A 165 0.75 0.08 -0.51
CA LEU A 165 0.19 -0.82 -1.51
C LEU A 165 0.69 -0.43 -2.91
N CYS A 166 1.95 -0.72 -3.20
CA CYS A 166 2.63 -0.48 -4.48
C CYS A 166 2.74 -1.78 -5.33
N PRO A 167 3.10 -1.69 -6.62
CA PRO A 167 3.25 -2.86 -7.50
C PRO A 167 4.34 -3.85 -7.06
N GLY A 168 5.23 -3.44 -6.15
CA GLY A 168 6.28 -4.30 -5.59
C GLY A 168 5.81 -5.19 -4.43
N ASN A 169 4.64 -4.92 -3.86
CA ASN A 169 4.12 -5.58 -2.65
C ASN A 169 2.88 -6.46 -2.93
N LEU A 170 2.63 -6.73 -4.21
CA LEU A 170 1.48 -7.50 -4.68
C LEU A 170 1.86 -8.37 -5.88
N LEU A 171 1.45 -9.63 -5.84
CA LEU A 171 1.60 -10.60 -6.94
C LEU A 171 0.24 -11.25 -7.24
N ASP A 172 0.14 -11.89 -8.40
CA ASP A 172 -1.00 -12.72 -8.80
C ASP A 172 -0.50 -14.11 -9.21
N ASP A 173 -0.87 -15.13 -8.44
CA ASP A 173 -0.57 -16.56 -8.70
C ASP A 173 -1.79 -17.32 -9.27
N GLY A 174 -2.74 -16.58 -9.83
CA GLY A 174 -4.12 -17.02 -10.04
C GLY A 174 -5.06 -16.45 -8.98
N HIS A 175 -4.50 -15.97 -7.86
CA HIS A 175 -5.15 -15.13 -6.86
C HIS A 175 -4.23 -13.97 -6.45
N ILE A 176 -4.83 -12.86 -6.01
CA ILE A 176 -4.08 -11.74 -5.43
C ILE A 176 -3.34 -12.19 -4.16
N ARG A 177 -2.05 -11.86 -4.08
CA ARG A 177 -1.18 -12.10 -2.92
C ARG A 177 -0.54 -10.80 -2.45
N LEU A 178 -0.91 -10.37 -1.25
CA LEU A 178 -0.32 -9.25 -0.52
C LEU A 178 0.84 -9.74 0.35
N PHE A 179 1.93 -9.00 0.34
CA PHE A 179 3.12 -9.22 1.17
C PHE A 179 3.82 -7.90 1.45
N ASP A 180 4.88 -7.95 2.26
CA ASP A 180 5.64 -6.76 2.70
C ASP A 180 4.83 -5.74 3.50
N PHE A 181 4.53 -6.09 4.75
CA PHE A 181 3.71 -5.26 5.65
C PHE A 181 4.54 -4.27 6.48
N GLY A 182 5.68 -3.83 5.95
CA GLY A 182 6.60 -2.92 6.63
C GLY A 182 5.98 -1.58 7.02
N TYR A 183 4.97 -1.14 6.26
CA TYR A 183 4.22 0.11 6.46
C TYR A 183 2.73 -0.12 6.76
N MET A 184 2.35 -1.34 7.14
CA MET A 184 1.03 -1.60 7.67
C MET A 184 0.97 -1.22 9.16
N TYR A 185 -0.03 -0.45 9.55
CA TYR A 185 -0.17 0.03 10.93
C TYR A 185 -1.53 -0.31 11.52
N ARG A 186 -1.55 -0.48 12.84
CA ARG A 186 -2.77 -0.66 13.60
C ARG A 186 -3.51 0.66 13.78
N PHE A 187 -4.83 0.57 13.82
CA PHE A 187 -5.72 1.66 14.19
C PHE A 187 -7.02 1.11 14.76
N ASP A 188 -7.85 1.98 15.33
CA ASP A 188 -9.21 1.61 15.74
C ASP A 188 -10.21 2.05 14.66
N PRO A 189 -10.77 1.13 13.86
CA PRO A 189 -11.68 1.48 12.78
C PRO A 189 -13.05 1.95 13.26
N LEU A 190 -13.33 1.85 14.57
CA LEU A 190 -14.57 2.38 15.15
C LEU A 190 -14.48 3.88 15.47
N THR A 191 -13.26 4.44 15.49
CA THR A 191 -13.03 5.81 15.94
C THR A 191 -12.11 6.64 15.04
N ALA A 192 -11.37 5.99 14.14
CA ALA A 192 -10.39 6.62 13.26
C ALA A 192 -10.58 6.20 11.79
N PHE A 193 -10.12 7.04 10.87
CA PHE A 193 -10.17 6.80 9.43
C PHE A 193 -9.05 5.84 8.99
N ASN A 194 -7.88 5.98 9.60
CA ASN A 194 -6.68 5.18 9.37
C ASN A 194 -5.74 5.27 10.59
N SER A 195 -4.49 4.81 10.46
CA SER A 195 -3.51 4.83 11.56
C SER A 195 -3.03 6.22 12.00
N ASN A 196 -3.42 7.29 11.30
CA ASN A 196 -3.18 8.67 11.70
C ASN A 196 -4.42 9.29 12.38
N GLY A 197 -5.39 8.47 12.79
CA GLY A 197 -6.60 8.94 13.46
C GLY A 197 -7.58 9.52 12.44
N THR A 198 -8.03 10.75 12.67
CA THR A 198 -8.93 11.49 11.78
C THR A 198 -8.23 12.58 10.98
N ALA A 199 -6.90 12.68 11.06
CA ALA A 199 -6.13 13.80 10.51
C ALA A 199 -5.96 13.74 8.98
N THR A 200 -6.06 12.55 8.38
CA THR A 200 -5.86 12.34 6.94
C THR A 200 -7.06 11.63 6.30
N PRO A 201 -8.25 12.28 6.24
CA PRO A 201 -9.49 11.67 5.72
C PRO A 201 -9.42 11.25 4.25
N GLN A 202 -8.52 11.83 3.46
CA GLN A 202 -8.27 11.45 2.07
C GLN A 202 -7.57 10.09 1.94
N MET A 203 -6.89 9.63 3.00
CA MET A 203 -6.10 8.40 2.95
C MET A 203 -6.96 7.23 3.41
N HIS A 204 -7.51 6.49 2.45
CA HIS A 204 -8.29 5.28 2.69
C HIS A 204 -7.79 4.12 1.82
N ALA A 205 -8.24 2.89 2.07
CA ALA A 205 -7.64 1.70 1.44
C ALA A 205 -7.77 1.68 -0.09
N ALA A 206 -8.90 2.15 -0.64
CA ALA A 206 -9.08 2.27 -2.09
C ALA A 206 -8.10 3.28 -2.66
N GLU A 207 -7.94 4.39 -1.97
CA GLU A 207 -7.07 5.48 -2.38
C GLU A 207 -5.57 5.10 -2.34
N ARG A 208 -5.15 4.31 -1.35
CA ARG A 208 -3.78 3.77 -1.27
C ARG A 208 -3.48 2.80 -2.42
N PHE A 209 -4.47 1.96 -2.78
CA PHE A 209 -4.39 1.16 -4.00
C PHE A 209 -4.28 2.04 -5.25
N GLU A 210 -5.17 3.01 -5.38
CA GLU A 210 -5.27 3.88 -6.55
C GLU A 210 -3.98 4.63 -6.86
N THR A 211 -3.41 5.26 -5.83
CA THR A 211 -2.27 6.18 -5.97
C THR A 211 -1.04 5.51 -6.60
N ARG A 212 -0.69 4.34 -6.06
CA ARG A 212 0.58 3.67 -6.30
C ARG A 212 0.46 2.54 -7.34
N ASN A 213 -0.72 1.94 -7.49
CA ASN A 213 -0.97 0.88 -8.46
C ASN A 213 -1.89 1.34 -9.60
N TYR A 214 -3.12 1.74 -9.27
CA TYR A 214 -4.18 1.78 -10.28
C TYR A 214 -4.03 2.93 -11.28
N PHE A 215 -3.77 4.15 -10.81
CA PHE A 215 -3.62 5.31 -11.70
C PHE A 215 -2.36 5.26 -12.57
N ALA A 216 -1.32 4.53 -12.15
CA ALA A 216 -0.18 4.22 -13.03
C ALA A 216 -0.63 3.36 -14.22
N TRP A 217 -1.47 2.36 -13.98
CA TRP A 217 -2.02 1.51 -15.03
C TRP A 217 -3.04 2.24 -15.91
N LEU A 218 -3.92 3.06 -15.31
CA LEU A 218 -4.87 3.90 -16.04
C LEU A 218 -4.15 4.91 -16.95
N LEU A 219 -3.04 5.50 -16.51
CA LEU A 219 -2.24 6.40 -17.35
C LEU A 219 -1.76 5.72 -18.64
N GLY A 220 -1.39 4.44 -18.57
CA GLY A 220 -1.04 3.63 -19.74
C GLY A 220 -2.24 3.22 -20.61
N LEU A 221 -3.44 3.11 -20.03
CA LEU A 221 -4.69 2.94 -20.79
C LEU A 221 -5.07 4.24 -21.51
N GLU A 222 -5.00 5.38 -20.83
CA GLU A 222 -5.38 6.70 -21.33
C GLU A 222 -4.56 7.08 -22.58
N GLN A 223 -3.26 6.75 -22.60
CA GLN A 223 -2.41 6.91 -23.77
C GLN A 223 -2.86 6.12 -25.00
N ARG A 224 -3.63 5.04 -24.80
CA ARG A 224 -4.20 4.21 -25.87
C ARG A 224 -5.64 4.63 -26.19
N SER A 225 -6.45 4.89 -25.17
CA SER A 225 -7.86 5.25 -25.25
C SER A 225 -8.34 5.82 -23.91
N GLU A 226 -8.75 7.09 -23.90
CA GLU A 226 -9.42 7.72 -22.75
C GLU A 226 -10.69 6.96 -22.36
N THR A 227 -11.41 6.41 -23.35
CA THR A 227 -12.63 5.62 -23.09
C THR A 227 -12.33 4.32 -22.34
N GLU A 228 -11.25 3.61 -22.70
CA GLU A 228 -10.85 2.39 -21.99
C GLU A 228 -10.44 2.69 -20.55
N ALA A 229 -9.70 3.78 -20.32
CA ALA A 229 -9.34 4.21 -18.97
C ALA A 229 -10.58 4.53 -18.12
N LEU A 230 -11.56 5.23 -18.70
CA LEU A 230 -12.80 5.58 -17.99
C LEU A 230 -13.70 4.37 -17.73
N GLU A 231 -13.74 3.38 -18.65
CA GLU A 231 -14.46 2.12 -18.43
C GLU A 231 -13.81 1.27 -17.35
N ALA A 232 -12.47 1.18 -17.33
CA ALA A 232 -11.74 0.52 -16.25
C ALA A 232 -12.02 1.20 -14.91
N PHE A 233 -11.93 2.53 -14.86
CA PHE A 233 -12.25 3.31 -13.67
C PHE A 233 -13.70 3.10 -13.20
N ARG A 234 -14.67 3.03 -14.12
CA ARG A 234 -16.06 2.70 -13.78
C ARG A 234 -16.18 1.33 -13.10
N LEU A 235 -15.48 0.32 -13.63
CA LEU A 235 -15.48 -1.02 -13.07
C LEU A 235 -14.93 -1.01 -11.63
N GLU A 236 -13.77 -0.38 -11.42
CA GLU A 236 -13.17 -0.26 -10.09
C GLU A 236 -14.10 0.49 -9.13
N LYS A 237 -14.67 1.63 -9.52
CA LYS A 237 -15.57 2.38 -8.64
C LYS A 237 -16.84 1.65 -8.29
N SER A 238 -17.37 0.84 -9.20
CA SER A 238 -18.54 -0.01 -8.91
C SER A 238 -18.20 -1.03 -7.81
N ILE A 239 -17.04 -1.68 -7.93
CA ILE A 239 -16.55 -2.67 -6.94
C ILE A 239 -16.22 -1.98 -5.61
N ALA A 240 -15.51 -0.85 -5.65
CA ALA A 240 -15.12 -0.08 -4.46
C ALA A 240 -16.35 0.43 -3.70
N LEU A 241 -17.38 0.90 -4.41
CA LEU A 241 -18.63 1.37 -3.81
C LEU A 241 -19.33 0.26 -3.02
N ASP A 242 -19.48 -0.93 -3.61
CA ASP A 242 -20.11 -2.06 -2.93
C ASP A 242 -19.27 -2.55 -1.74
N CYS A 243 -17.95 -2.58 -1.90
CA CYS A 243 -17.02 -2.85 -0.80
C CYS A 243 -17.18 -1.86 0.35
N TYR A 244 -17.27 -0.55 0.07
CA TYR A 244 -17.39 0.49 1.11
C TYR A 244 -18.76 0.50 1.78
N ARG A 245 -19.82 0.12 1.05
CA ARG A 245 -21.14 -0.13 1.65
C ARG A 245 -21.08 -1.25 2.69
N HIS A 246 -20.44 -2.37 2.34
CA HIS A 246 -20.23 -3.47 3.28
C HIS A 246 -19.34 -3.06 4.45
N LEU A 247 -18.22 -2.39 4.20
CA LEU A 247 -17.34 -1.86 5.24
C LEU A 247 -18.10 -0.98 6.24
N ARG A 248 -18.88 -0.01 5.73
CA ARG A 248 -19.69 0.88 6.56
C ARG A 248 -20.73 0.10 7.35
N HIS A 249 -21.42 -0.85 6.74
CA HIS A 249 -22.40 -1.70 7.42
C HIS A 249 -21.77 -2.48 8.58
N ASP A 250 -20.62 -3.13 8.32
CA ASP A 250 -19.89 -3.93 9.31
C ASP A 250 -19.41 -3.06 10.49
N LEU A 251 -18.84 -1.89 10.20
CA LEU A 251 -18.34 -0.98 11.23
C LEU A 251 -19.49 -0.36 12.04
N LEU A 252 -20.59 0.02 11.39
CA LEU A 252 -21.78 0.52 12.08
C LEU A 252 -22.37 -0.56 13.01
N GLY A 253 -22.48 -1.80 12.54
CA GLY A 253 -22.94 -2.93 13.35
C GLY A 253 -22.05 -3.23 14.57
N ARG A 254 -20.78 -2.81 14.52
CA ARG A 254 -19.80 -2.92 15.61
C ARG A 254 -19.71 -1.68 16.49
N GLY A 255 -20.53 -0.66 16.25
CA GLY A 255 -20.57 0.55 17.07
C GLY A 255 -19.54 1.60 16.68
N ALA A 256 -19.17 1.70 15.40
CA ALA A 256 -18.39 2.83 14.90
C ALA A 256 -19.08 4.16 15.20
N ASN A 257 -18.28 5.18 15.52
CA ASN A 257 -18.79 6.49 15.89
C ASN A 257 -19.35 7.25 14.67
N ALA A 258 -20.08 8.33 14.95
CA ALA A 258 -20.68 9.16 13.90
C ALA A 258 -19.64 9.72 12.92
N THR A 259 -18.47 10.12 13.40
CA THR A 259 -17.39 10.68 12.57
C THR A 259 -16.91 9.69 11.49
N VAL A 260 -16.67 8.43 11.85
CA VAL A 260 -16.29 7.37 10.88
C VAL A 260 -17.44 7.08 9.92
N ASN A 261 -18.67 6.99 10.44
CA ASN A 261 -19.83 6.71 9.62
C ASN A 261 -20.11 7.81 8.59
N ASP A 262 -20.01 9.07 8.98
CA ASP A 262 -20.25 10.23 8.11
C ASP A 262 -19.15 10.33 7.05
N TRP A 263 -17.91 10.06 7.42
CA TRP A 263 -16.78 9.99 6.50
C TRP A 263 -16.98 8.90 5.42
N LEU A 264 -17.32 7.67 5.81
CA LEU A 264 -17.61 6.60 4.86
C LEU A 264 -18.84 6.91 3.99
N SER A 265 -19.87 7.52 4.56
CA SER A 265 -21.06 7.95 3.81
C SER A 265 -20.69 8.97 2.74
N GLY A 266 -19.85 9.96 3.06
CA GLY A 266 -19.37 10.95 2.10
C GLY A 266 -18.59 10.36 0.93
N ILE A 267 -17.79 9.31 1.17
CA ILE A 267 -17.08 8.58 0.10
C ILE A 267 -18.09 7.82 -0.79
N ILE A 268 -18.99 7.06 -0.16
CA ILE A 268 -20.03 6.27 -0.84
C ILE A 268 -20.91 7.17 -1.72
N ASP A 269 -21.39 8.28 -1.17
CA ASP A 269 -22.28 9.21 -1.87
C ASP A 269 -21.57 9.87 -3.05
N ARG A 270 -20.29 10.24 -2.89
CA ARG A 270 -19.47 10.80 -3.97
C ARG A 270 -19.32 9.81 -5.13
N TRP A 271 -18.99 8.56 -4.83
CA TRP A 271 -18.81 7.53 -5.84
C TRP A 271 -20.13 7.14 -6.52
N GLN A 272 -21.21 6.95 -5.76
CA GLN A 272 -22.53 6.66 -6.31
C GLN A 272 -22.99 7.79 -7.24
N ASN A 273 -22.86 9.05 -6.81
CA ASN A 273 -23.23 10.19 -7.64
C ASN A 273 -22.43 10.24 -8.95
N ALA A 274 -21.12 9.93 -8.92
CA ALA A 274 -20.30 9.92 -10.13
C ALA A 274 -20.67 8.76 -11.07
N LEU A 275 -20.98 7.58 -10.52
CA LEU A 275 -21.45 6.44 -11.32
C LEU A 275 -22.80 6.73 -12.01
N ASP A 276 -23.71 7.44 -11.33
CA ASP A 276 -25.03 7.78 -11.87
C ASP A 276 -25.02 8.96 -12.83
N ASN A 277 -24.23 10.00 -12.54
CA ASN A 277 -24.34 11.30 -13.18
C ASN A 277 -23.12 11.68 -14.06
N GLY A 278 -22.06 10.87 -14.08
CA GLY A 278 -20.87 11.07 -14.90
C GLY A 278 -19.57 10.97 -14.10
N LEU A 279 -18.60 10.22 -14.63
CA LEU A 279 -17.36 9.87 -13.94
C LEU A 279 -16.21 10.84 -14.18
N ASP A 280 -16.25 11.66 -15.23
CA ASP A 280 -15.11 12.47 -15.68
C ASP A 280 -14.57 13.40 -14.58
N GLY A 281 -15.47 14.02 -13.81
CA GLY A 281 -15.08 14.88 -12.70
C GLY A 281 -14.44 14.10 -11.54
N LEU A 282 -14.94 12.91 -11.22
CA LEU A 282 -14.35 12.07 -10.18
C LEU A 282 -12.99 11.53 -10.63
N TYR A 283 -12.88 11.06 -11.87
CA TYR A 283 -11.63 10.62 -12.48
C TYR A 283 -10.59 11.73 -12.41
N LEU A 284 -10.92 12.95 -12.86
CA LEU A 284 -10.01 14.09 -12.84
C LEU A 284 -9.50 14.40 -11.41
N ALA A 285 -10.40 14.43 -10.42
CA ALA A 285 -10.03 14.75 -9.04
C ALA A 285 -9.15 13.67 -8.39
N GLU A 286 -9.49 12.40 -8.57
CA GLU A 286 -8.73 11.29 -7.98
C GLU A 286 -7.43 10.99 -8.74
N ALA A 287 -7.40 11.18 -10.07
CA ALA A 287 -6.18 11.15 -10.87
C ALA A 287 -5.23 12.25 -10.43
N TRP A 288 -5.71 13.49 -10.26
CA TRP A 288 -4.92 14.60 -9.74
C TRP A 288 -4.28 14.24 -8.40
N ARG A 289 -5.10 13.84 -7.42
CA ARG A 289 -4.61 13.43 -6.09
C ARG A 289 -3.57 12.31 -6.19
N SER A 290 -3.87 11.26 -6.96
CA SER A 290 -3.02 10.08 -7.10
C SER A 290 -1.68 10.40 -7.79
N HIS A 291 -1.69 11.22 -8.83
CA HIS A 291 -0.47 11.63 -9.51
C HIS A 291 0.38 12.59 -8.66
N ARG A 292 -0.24 13.51 -7.92
CA ARG A 292 0.47 14.42 -7.00
C ARG A 292 1.15 13.68 -5.86
N ILE A 293 0.46 12.76 -5.19
CA ILE A 293 1.03 12.01 -4.06
C ILE A 293 2.21 11.15 -4.54
N ASP A 294 2.05 10.41 -5.63
CA ASP A 294 3.11 9.52 -6.13
C ASP A 294 4.32 10.32 -6.66
N LEU A 295 4.08 11.48 -7.29
CA LEU A 295 5.18 12.38 -7.69
C LEU A 295 5.96 12.88 -6.47
N ALA A 296 5.28 13.26 -5.38
CA ALA A 296 5.94 13.69 -4.15
C ALA A 296 6.77 12.55 -3.53
N ASP A 297 6.26 11.31 -3.55
CA ASP A 297 6.98 10.12 -3.09
C ASP A 297 8.25 9.87 -3.93
N ASP A 298 8.13 9.88 -5.27
CA ASP A 298 9.25 9.64 -6.20
C ASP A 298 10.36 10.68 -6.05
N LEU A 299 9.99 11.96 -5.93
CA LEU A 299 10.93 13.07 -5.72
C LEU A 299 11.58 12.98 -4.33
N GLY A 300 10.80 12.70 -3.29
CA GLY A 300 11.34 12.52 -1.94
C GLY A 300 12.30 11.33 -1.83
N GLY A 301 12.04 10.26 -2.59
CA GLY A 301 12.86 9.06 -2.66
C GLY A 301 14.08 9.18 -3.59
N GLN A 302 14.12 10.18 -4.49
CA GLN A 302 15.10 10.28 -5.57
C GLN A 302 15.16 9.03 -6.46
N THR A 303 13.99 8.44 -6.72
CA THR A 303 13.83 7.20 -7.50
C THR A 303 12.86 7.43 -8.64
N CYS A 304 13.15 8.43 -9.47
CA CYS A 304 12.26 8.82 -10.55
C CYS A 304 12.42 7.87 -11.74
N THR A 305 11.31 7.57 -12.41
CA THR A 305 11.27 6.68 -13.57
C THR A 305 10.65 7.40 -14.77
N PRO A 306 10.62 6.78 -15.97
CA PRO A 306 9.84 7.33 -17.08
C PRO A 306 8.35 7.53 -16.75
N LEU A 307 7.81 6.73 -15.83
CA LEU A 307 6.43 6.89 -15.34
C LEU A 307 6.26 8.21 -14.56
N THR A 308 7.25 8.60 -13.75
CA THR A 308 7.25 9.87 -13.01
C THR A 308 7.12 11.05 -13.97
N LEU A 309 7.86 11.04 -15.08
CA LEU A 309 7.77 12.08 -16.11
C LEU A 309 6.40 12.09 -16.79
N ALA A 310 5.84 10.92 -17.10
CA ALA A 310 4.50 10.81 -17.68
C ALA A 310 3.40 11.34 -16.73
N ARG A 311 3.55 11.16 -15.41
CA ARG A 311 2.66 11.77 -14.41
C ARG A 311 2.76 13.30 -14.43
N ILE A 312 3.96 13.85 -14.55
CA ILE A 312 4.15 15.31 -14.68
C ILE A 312 3.49 15.81 -15.96
N ASP A 313 3.66 15.12 -17.08
CA ASP A 313 3.00 15.48 -18.35
C ASP A 313 1.47 15.52 -18.19
N TRP A 314 0.90 14.53 -17.50
CA TRP A 314 -0.53 14.47 -17.21
C TRP A 314 -0.97 15.65 -16.33
N LEU A 315 -0.24 15.92 -15.24
CA LEU A 315 -0.55 17.02 -14.31
C LEU A 315 -0.49 18.39 -15.00
N GLU A 316 0.53 18.64 -15.83
CA GLU A 316 0.64 19.89 -16.59
C GLU A 316 -0.54 20.06 -17.55
N GLN A 317 -0.94 18.99 -18.25
CA GLN A 317 -2.10 19.01 -19.13
C GLN A 317 -3.41 19.26 -18.36
N ALA A 318 -3.58 18.63 -17.19
CA ALA A 318 -4.73 18.83 -16.32
C ALA A 318 -4.84 20.29 -15.85
N VAL A 319 -3.72 20.93 -15.46
CA VAL A 319 -3.73 22.37 -15.14
C VAL A 319 -4.09 23.21 -16.36
N HIS A 320 -3.50 22.93 -17.52
CA HIS A 320 -3.76 23.72 -18.73
C HIS A 320 -5.20 23.65 -19.21
N ARG A 321 -5.83 22.47 -19.14
CA ARG A 321 -7.16 22.23 -19.72
C ARG A 321 -8.29 22.28 -18.70
N HIS A 322 -8.03 21.92 -17.45
CA HIS A 322 -9.06 21.63 -16.46
C HIS A 322 -8.87 22.35 -15.12
N TYR A 323 -8.01 23.38 -15.03
CA TYR A 323 -7.83 24.13 -13.77
C TYR A 323 -9.13 24.64 -13.12
N PRO A 324 -10.10 25.24 -13.85
CA PRO A 324 -11.37 25.64 -13.25
C PRO A 324 -12.15 24.48 -12.66
N ASP A 325 -12.11 23.31 -13.31
CA ASP A 325 -12.77 22.09 -12.82
C ASP A 325 -12.07 21.51 -11.61
N LEU A 326 -10.74 21.44 -11.61
CA LEU A 326 -9.94 21.00 -10.46
C LEU A 326 -10.26 21.83 -9.21
N ARG A 327 -10.40 23.16 -9.34
CA ARG A 327 -10.85 24.03 -8.24
C ARG A 327 -12.27 23.70 -7.79
N ARG A 328 -13.20 23.59 -8.74
CA ARG A 328 -14.62 23.32 -8.44
C ARG A 328 -14.81 21.97 -7.74
N LEU A 329 -13.96 20.99 -8.07
CA LEU A 329 -13.98 19.63 -7.54
C LEU A 329 -13.23 19.48 -6.20
N ASP A 330 -12.66 20.56 -5.66
CA ASP A 330 -11.82 20.54 -4.46
C ASP A 330 -10.63 19.57 -4.57
N ALA A 331 -10.05 19.45 -5.78
CA ALA A 331 -8.94 18.54 -6.05
C ALA A 331 -7.63 18.98 -5.36
N PHE A 332 -7.57 20.23 -4.88
CA PHE A 332 -6.41 20.82 -4.22
C PHE A 332 -6.42 20.67 -2.69
N ALA A 333 -7.25 19.80 -2.13
CA ALA A 333 -7.34 19.59 -0.68
C ALA A 333 -6.02 19.19 0.01
N LEU A 334 -5.00 18.77 -0.75
CA LEU A 334 -3.65 18.45 -0.26
C LEU A 334 -2.60 19.54 -0.51
N GLU A 335 -2.98 20.59 -1.24
CA GLU A 335 -2.10 21.69 -1.53
C GLU A 335 -2.18 22.73 -0.40
N ASP A 336 -1.10 23.49 -0.21
CA ASP A 336 -1.08 24.60 0.73
C ASP A 336 -1.91 25.77 0.18
N GLY A 337 -3.17 25.84 0.62
CA GLY A 337 -4.12 26.88 0.21
C GLY A 337 -4.71 26.64 -1.17
N GLU A 338 -5.13 27.72 -1.84
CA GLU A 338 -5.69 27.65 -3.20
C GLU A 338 -4.66 28.13 -4.23
N PRO A 339 -3.88 27.21 -4.85
CA PRO A 339 -2.81 27.60 -5.75
C PRO A 339 -3.37 28.15 -7.06
N THR A 340 -2.67 29.14 -7.63
CA THR A 340 -2.96 29.62 -8.99
C THR A 340 -2.49 28.61 -10.04
N ALA A 341 -3.10 28.62 -11.22
CA ALA A 341 -2.64 27.77 -12.33
C ALA A 341 -1.16 28.02 -12.67
N GLU A 342 -0.71 29.27 -12.62
CA GLU A 342 0.69 29.64 -12.85
C GLU A 342 1.62 29.08 -11.78
N ALA A 343 1.23 29.12 -10.51
CA ALA A 343 2.01 28.55 -9.41
C ALA A 343 2.16 27.03 -9.56
N LEU A 344 1.07 26.32 -9.86
CA LEU A 344 1.10 24.87 -10.11
C LEU A 344 2.03 24.52 -11.27
N LEU A 345 1.92 25.22 -12.40
CA LEU A 345 2.79 24.98 -13.55
C LEU A 345 4.26 25.29 -13.24
N SER A 346 4.54 26.31 -12.43
CA SER A 346 5.91 26.61 -12.00
C SER A 346 6.48 25.49 -11.13
N GLU A 347 5.68 24.95 -10.21
CA GLU A 347 6.06 23.83 -9.36
C GLU A 347 6.33 22.56 -10.19
N LEU A 348 5.43 22.22 -11.12
CA LEU A 348 5.58 21.05 -11.99
C LEU A 348 6.82 21.13 -12.89
N ARG A 349 7.19 22.32 -13.36
CA ARG A 349 8.46 22.51 -14.09
C ARG A 349 9.68 22.25 -13.23
N GLU A 350 9.64 22.60 -11.95
CA GLU A 350 10.75 22.33 -11.03
C GLU A 350 10.81 20.84 -10.67
N ALA A 351 9.65 20.23 -10.40
CA ALA A 351 9.52 18.79 -10.24
C ALA A 351 10.07 18.02 -11.45
N ARG A 352 9.82 18.49 -12.69
CA ARG A 352 10.37 17.89 -13.91
C ARG A 352 11.90 17.88 -13.90
N LYS A 353 12.53 19.01 -13.61
CA LYS A 353 14.01 19.10 -13.57
C LYS A 353 14.61 18.14 -12.54
N GLN A 354 13.97 18.04 -11.37
CA GLN A 354 14.39 17.11 -10.33
C GLN A 354 14.22 15.66 -10.79
N ALA A 355 13.06 15.33 -11.37
CA ALA A 355 12.77 14.00 -11.86
C ALA A 355 13.73 13.56 -12.99
N GLU A 356 14.12 14.46 -13.88
CA GLU A 356 15.13 14.22 -14.92
C GLU A 356 16.52 13.94 -14.32
N ALA A 357 16.88 14.65 -13.24
CA ALA A 357 18.16 14.46 -12.56
C ALA A 357 18.23 13.15 -11.75
N TRP A 358 17.09 12.59 -11.35
CA TRP A 358 16.97 11.39 -10.52
C TRP A 358 16.40 10.18 -11.25
N GLN A 359 16.51 10.14 -12.59
CA GLN A 359 16.10 8.97 -13.37
C GLN A 359 16.93 7.73 -13.00
N VAL A 360 16.25 6.60 -12.76
CA VAL A 360 16.85 5.29 -12.43
C VAL A 360 16.60 4.21 -13.47
#